data_AF-A0A7Y3L2P1-F1
#
_entry.id   AF-A0A7Y3L2P1-F1
#
_cell.length_a   1.000
_cell.length_b   1.000
_cell.length_c   1.000
_cell.angle_alpha   90.00
_cell.angle_beta   90.00
_cell.angle_gamma   90.00
#
_symmetry.space_group_name_H-M   'P 1'
#
loop_
_entity.id
_entity.type
_entity.pdbx_description
1 polymer ?
#
loop_
_entity_poly.entity_id
_entity_poly.type
_entity_poly.pdbx_seq_one_letter_code
_entity_poly.pdbx_strand_id
1 'polypeptide(L)'
;MPGDLRGRRAALAAALAAALAACGRSSRPSAPPASPGAGAPFAVSVVESGRLDLGSVAVGVGYVGDGSYLDEGGRRLRGKHAQVQVSVPGTPPRSFERDLREGQRMEAGGFTITTEKIVDGRPHGRVVFLFSSAGPSKL
;
A
#
# COMPACT_ATOMS: atom_id res chain seq x y z
N MET A 1 17.62 -16.54 -56.33
CA MET A 1 17.60 -15.32 -55.49
C MET A 1 17.15 -15.69 -54.08
N PRO A 2 18.07 -16.06 -53.17
CA PRO A 2 17.74 -16.48 -51.81
C PRO A 2 17.51 -15.25 -50.92
N GLY A 3 16.25 -14.90 -50.70
CA GLY A 3 15.85 -13.76 -49.86
C GLY A 3 15.97 -14.05 -48.37
N ASP A 4 17.11 -13.67 -47.81
CA ASP A 4 17.34 -13.14 -46.45
C ASP A 4 16.37 -13.55 -45.31
N LEU A 5 16.39 -14.83 -44.93
CA LEU A 5 15.78 -15.29 -43.67
C LEU A 5 16.56 -14.85 -42.42
N ARG A 6 17.85 -14.49 -42.57
CA ARG A 6 18.71 -14.04 -41.46
C ARG A 6 18.38 -12.61 -41.03
N GLY A 7 18.15 -11.70 -41.98
CA GLY A 7 17.70 -10.34 -41.69
C GLY A 7 16.35 -10.28 -40.95
N ARG A 8 15.39 -11.14 -41.33
CA ARG A 8 14.07 -11.20 -40.68
C ARG A 8 14.13 -11.71 -39.24
N ARG A 9 14.98 -12.70 -38.95
CA ARG A 9 15.18 -13.20 -37.58
C ARG A 9 15.91 -12.20 -36.70
N ALA A 10 16.90 -11.48 -37.24
CA ALA A 10 17.58 -10.40 -36.53
C ALA A 10 16.64 -9.23 -36.25
N ALA A 11 15.77 -8.86 -37.20
CA ALA A 11 14.77 -7.82 -37.01
C ALA A 11 13.72 -8.20 -35.95
N LEU A 12 13.29 -9.48 -35.91
CA LEU A 12 12.35 -9.96 -34.90
C LEU A 12 13.00 -10.01 -33.50
N ALA A 13 14.26 -10.43 -33.41
CA ALA A 13 15.00 -10.45 -32.15
C ALA A 13 15.27 -9.04 -31.61
N ALA A 14 15.58 -8.09 -32.49
CA ALA A 14 15.74 -6.67 -32.13
C ALA A 14 14.41 -6.04 -31.69
N ALA A 15 13.30 -6.37 -32.36
CA ALA A 15 11.96 -5.90 -31.97
C ALA A 15 11.53 -6.47 -30.60
N LEU A 16 11.85 -7.74 -30.32
CA LEU A 16 11.55 -8.37 -29.04
C LEU A 16 12.40 -7.79 -27.90
N ALA A 17 13.68 -7.49 -28.16
CA ALA A 17 14.57 -6.85 -27.18
C ALA A 17 14.13 -5.41 -26.86
N ALA A 18 13.65 -4.66 -27.86
CA ALA A 18 13.07 -3.32 -27.66
C ALA A 18 11.75 -3.37 -26.86
N ALA A 19 10.91 -4.39 -27.10
CA ALA A 19 9.67 -4.59 -26.35
C ALA A 19 9.92 -4.95 -24.87
N LEU A 20 10.93 -5.78 -24.57
CA LEU A 20 11.29 -6.09 -23.18
C LEU A 20 11.95 -4.91 -22.45
N ALA A 21 12.72 -4.07 -23.16
CA ALA A 21 13.29 -2.85 -22.58
C ALA A 21 12.20 -1.80 -22.23
N ALA A 22 11.06 -1.81 -22.94
CA ALA A 22 9.93 -0.91 -22.67
C ALA A 22 9.04 -1.39 -21.50
N CYS A 23 9.01 -2.70 -21.21
CA CYS A 23 8.23 -3.26 -20.09
C CYS A 23 8.90 -3.13 -18.72
N GLY A 24 10.17 -2.72 -18.65
CA GLY A 24 10.94 -2.59 -17.40
C GLY A 24 10.96 -1.17 -16.80
N ARG A 25 10.32 -0.20 -17.44
CA ARG A 25 10.26 1.19 -16.97
C ARG A 25 8.82 1.60 -16.75
N SER A 26 8.20 0.96 -15.76
CA SER A 26 7.28 1.67 -14.88
C SER A 26 8.09 2.78 -14.20
N SER A 27 8.28 3.88 -14.92
CA SER A 27 8.45 5.19 -14.31
C SER A 27 7.24 5.33 -13.41
N ARG A 28 7.44 5.00 -12.12
CA ARG A 28 6.63 5.47 -11.01
C ARG A 28 6.32 6.91 -11.42
N PRO A 29 5.06 7.31 -11.65
CA PRO A 29 4.80 8.73 -11.60
C PRO A 29 5.40 9.11 -10.25
N SER A 30 6.47 9.91 -10.26
CA SER A 30 6.77 10.71 -9.09
C SER A 30 5.55 11.60 -9.04
N ALA A 31 4.48 11.08 -8.41
CA ALA A 31 3.42 11.91 -7.92
C ALA A 31 4.19 12.99 -7.18
N PRO A 32 3.94 14.28 -7.48
CA PRO A 32 4.45 15.33 -6.61
C PRO A 32 4.14 14.87 -5.19
N PRO A 33 5.04 15.06 -4.19
CA PRO A 33 4.68 14.76 -2.83
C PRO A 33 3.38 15.52 -2.59
N ALA A 34 2.27 14.79 -2.61
CA ALA A 34 0.99 15.30 -2.21
C ALA A 34 1.23 15.44 -0.71
N SER A 35 1.81 16.57 -0.31
CA SER A 35 1.50 17.14 0.97
C SER A 35 -0.02 17.24 0.91
N PRO A 36 -0.75 16.35 1.59
CA PRO A 36 -2.18 16.51 1.66
C PRO A 36 -2.34 17.84 2.37
N GLY A 37 -2.73 18.87 1.61
CA GLY A 37 -3.09 20.15 2.15
C GLY A 37 -3.99 19.89 3.35
N ALA A 38 -3.74 20.59 4.45
CA ALA A 38 -4.45 20.34 5.69
C ALA A 38 -5.97 20.29 5.43
N GLY A 39 -6.63 19.20 5.85
CA GLY A 39 -8.04 19.26 6.21
C GLY A 39 -9.05 18.41 5.44
N ALA A 40 -8.69 17.60 4.44
CA ALA A 40 -9.65 16.68 3.82
C ALA A 40 -9.17 15.22 3.91
N PRO A 41 -9.95 14.31 4.55
CA PRO A 41 -9.61 12.90 4.55
C PRO A 41 -9.75 12.31 3.15
N PHE A 42 -8.87 11.39 2.78
CA PHE A 42 -8.96 10.61 1.54
C PHE A 42 -8.98 9.11 1.82
N ALA A 43 -9.76 8.37 1.04
CA ALA A 43 -9.92 6.92 1.19
C ALA A 43 -8.97 6.16 0.27
N VAL A 44 -8.32 5.13 0.79
CA VAL A 44 -7.48 4.21 0.02
C VAL A 44 -7.86 2.76 0.34
N SER A 45 -8.13 1.99 -0.69
CA SER A 45 -8.38 0.56 -0.61
C SER A 45 -7.09 -0.21 -0.83
N VAL A 46 -6.66 -1.01 0.16
CA VAL A 46 -5.49 -1.88 0.06
C VAL A 46 -5.95 -3.33 0.14
N VAL A 47 -5.53 -4.13 -0.84
CA VAL A 47 -5.80 -5.57 -0.87
C VAL A 47 -4.79 -6.27 0.04
N GLU A 48 -5.19 -7.40 0.63
CA GLU A 48 -4.30 -8.31 1.35
C GLU A 48 -3.03 -8.63 0.55
N SER A 49 -1.89 -8.74 1.24
CA SER A 49 -0.53 -8.78 0.67
C SER A 49 -0.11 -7.51 -0.09
N GLY A 50 -0.95 -6.47 -0.13
CA GLY A 50 -0.66 -5.19 -0.75
C GLY A 50 0.06 -4.22 0.18
N ARG A 51 0.65 -3.18 -0.41
CA ARG A 51 1.33 -2.09 0.28
C ARG A 51 0.95 -0.73 -0.31
N LEU A 52 0.74 0.23 0.58
CA LEU A 52 0.59 1.64 0.28
C LEU A 52 1.80 2.42 0.81
N ASP A 53 2.29 3.38 0.03
CA ASP A 53 3.40 4.26 0.41
C ASP A 53 2.95 5.72 0.20
N LEU A 54 2.94 6.48 1.30
CA LEU A 54 2.55 7.89 1.36
C LEU A 54 3.76 8.79 1.65
N GLY A 55 4.98 8.30 1.43
CA GLY A 55 6.23 9.05 1.63
C GLY A 55 6.68 9.13 3.09
N SER A 56 5.85 9.63 4.00
CA SER A 56 6.15 9.68 5.45
C SER A 56 5.52 8.53 6.24
N VAL A 57 4.76 7.66 5.59
CA VAL A 57 4.24 6.42 6.17
C VAL A 57 4.05 5.38 5.07
N ALA A 58 4.37 4.13 5.36
CA ALA A 58 4.02 2.99 4.53
C ALA A 58 3.18 2.00 5.32
N VAL A 59 2.15 1.45 4.67
CA VAL A 59 1.16 0.56 5.26
C VAL A 59 1.10 -0.71 4.41
N GLY A 60 1.51 -1.84 4.96
CA GLY A 60 1.36 -3.17 4.37
C GLY A 60 0.21 -3.92 5.03
N VAL A 61 -0.60 -4.63 4.24
CA VAL A 61 -1.69 -5.47 4.76
C VAL A 61 -1.30 -6.93 4.62
N GLY A 62 -1.13 -7.62 5.75
CA GLY A 62 -0.69 -9.02 5.77
C GLY A 62 -1.86 -10.01 5.65
N TYR A 63 -2.88 -9.84 6.49
CA TYR A 63 -4.06 -10.70 6.56
C TYR A 63 -5.32 -9.85 6.62
N VAL A 64 -6.41 -10.33 6.02
CA VAL A 64 -7.74 -9.72 6.12
C VAL A 64 -8.81 -10.81 6.22
N GLY A 65 -9.53 -10.84 7.34
CA GLY A 65 -10.63 -11.79 7.50
C GLY A 65 -11.16 -11.92 8.92
N ASP A 66 -12.04 -12.90 9.12
CA ASP A 66 -12.58 -13.25 10.43
C ASP A 66 -11.67 -14.24 11.18
N GLY A 67 -11.33 -13.91 12.43
CA GLY A 67 -10.47 -14.76 13.24
C GLY A 67 -10.22 -14.22 14.64
N SER A 68 -9.27 -14.84 15.35
CA SER A 68 -8.82 -14.37 16.66
C SER A 68 -7.64 -13.41 16.51
N TYR A 69 -7.66 -12.29 17.22
CA TYR A 69 -6.58 -11.30 17.21
C TYR A 69 -6.33 -10.70 18.60
N LEU A 70 -5.25 -9.96 18.76
CA LEU A 70 -4.97 -9.21 19.99
C LEU A 70 -5.26 -7.73 19.75
N ASP A 71 -6.01 -7.10 20.65
CA ASP A 71 -6.14 -5.65 20.64
C ASP A 71 -4.87 -4.96 21.16
N GLU A 72 -4.85 -3.62 21.13
CA GLU A 72 -3.71 -2.81 21.56
C GLU A 72 -3.33 -3.01 23.04
N GLY A 73 -4.27 -3.49 23.87
CA GLY A 73 -4.04 -3.83 25.27
C GLY A 73 -3.60 -5.29 25.47
N GLY A 74 -3.37 -6.04 24.40
CA GLY A 74 -3.00 -7.45 24.46
C GLY A 74 -4.17 -8.38 24.81
N ARG A 75 -5.42 -7.89 24.78
CA ARG A 75 -6.60 -8.73 25.05
C ARG A 75 -6.99 -9.47 23.78
N ARG A 76 -7.25 -10.77 23.92
CA ARG A 76 -7.71 -11.61 22.81
C ARG A 76 -9.17 -11.35 22.49
N LEU A 77 -9.44 -11.02 21.23
CA LEU A 77 -10.75 -10.80 20.65
C LEU A 77 -10.99 -11.78 19.49
N ARG A 78 -12.24 -11.85 19.03
CA ARG A 78 -12.64 -12.58 17.81
C ARG A 78 -13.49 -11.69 16.93
N GLY A 79 -13.32 -11.85 15.61
CA GLY A 79 -14.11 -11.21 14.59
C GLY A 79 -13.27 -10.76 13.40
N LYS A 80 -13.88 -9.97 12.52
CA LYS A 80 -13.21 -9.36 11.38
C LYS A 80 -12.10 -8.41 11.83
N HIS A 81 -10.92 -8.66 11.29
CA HIS A 81 -9.75 -7.82 11.50
C HIS A 81 -8.83 -7.86 10.29
N ALA A 82 -7.90 -6.91 10.26
CA ALA A 82 -6.80 -6.88 9.32
C ALA A 82 -5.49 -6.74 10.06
N GLN A 83 -4.52 -7.60 9.74
CA GLN A 83 -3.17 -7.48 10.25
C GLN A 83 -2.41 -6.48 9.37
N VAL A 84 -1.93 -5.40 9.97
CA VAL A 84 -1.33 -4.28 9.24
C VAL A 84 0.05 -3.99 9.78
N GLN A 85 1.03 -3.94 8.90
CA GLN A 85 2.37 -3.47 9.18
C GLN A 85 2.49 -2.00 8.80
N VAL A 86 2.87 -1.15 9.75
CA VAL A 86 3.08 0.28 9.53
C VAL A 86 4.55 0.60 9.73
N SER A 87 5.13 1.30 8.76
CA SER A 87 6.51 1.79 8.80
C SER A 87 6.52 3.31 8.65
N VAL A 88 7.15 3.98 9.60
CA VAL A 88 7.35 5.43 9.62
C VAL A 88 8.86 5.69 9.50
N PRO A 89 9.34 6.25 8.38
CA PRO A 89 10.72 6.68 8.25
C PRO A 89 11.05 7.79 9.25
N GLY A 90 12.30 7.84 9.71
CA GLY A 90 12.77 8.82 10.68
C GLY A 90 14.05 8.36 11.38
N THR A 91 14.49 9.12 12.37
CA THR A 91 15.65 8.80 13.20
C THR A 91 15.23 8.82 14.68
N PRO A 92 15.01 7.66 15.33
CA PRO A 92 15.07 6.31 14.77
C PRO A 92 13.84 5.95 13.89
N PRO A 93 13.98 5.03 12.93
CA PRO A 93 12.84 4.52 12.18
C PRO A 93 11.92 3.72 13.11
N ARG A 94 10.60 3.81 12.87
CA ARG A 94 9.60 3.09 13.66
C ARG A 94 8.80 2.16 12.76
N SER A 95 8.78 0.87 13.10
CA SER A 95 7.95 -0.13 12.45
C SER A 95 7.21 -0.94 13.49
N PHE A 96 5.94 -1.21 13.24
CA PHE A 96 5.13 -2.04 14.12
C PHE A 96 4.06 -2.76 13.31
N GLU A 97 3.57 -3.85 13.86
CA GLU A 97 2.44 -4.61 13.34
C GLU A 97 1.27 -4.45 14.31
N ARG A 98 0.06 -4.35 13.76
CA ARG A 98 -1.15 -4.18 14.56
C ARG A 98 -2.33 -4.84 13.87
N ASP A 99 -3.15 -5.54 14.64
CA ASP A 99 -4.48 -5.96 14.22
C ASP A 99 -5.46 -4.80 14.31
N LEU A 100 -6.15 -4.53 13.21
CA LEU A 100 -7.10 -3.45 13.08
C LEU A 100 -8.51 -3.97 12.88
N ARG A 101 -9.47 -3.32 13.52
CA ARG A 101 -10.91 -3.51 13.29
C ARG A 101 -11.52 -2.28 12.61
N GLU A 102 -12.70 -2.46 12.02
CA GLU A 102 -13.47 -1.33 11.48
C GLU A 102 -13.70 -0.25 12.55
N GLY A 103 -13.61 1.01 12.13
CA GLY A 103 -13.68 2.20 12.98
C GLY A 103 -12.40 2.48 13.79
N GLN A 104 -11.40 1.60 13.80
CA GLN A 104 -10.18 1.83 14.57
C GLN A 104 -9.34 2.95 13.97
N ARG A 105 -8.93 3.88 14.83
CA ARG A 105 -8.07 5.02 14.48
C ARG A 105 -6.66 4.78 15.04
N MET A 106 -5.66 5.13 14.25
CA MET A 106 -4.27 5.21 14.69
C MET A 106 -3.61 6.49 14.16
N GLU A 107 -2.51 6.88 14.78
CA GLU A 107 -1.69 8.00 14.32
C GLU A 107 -0.30 7.48 13.93
N ALA A 108 0.15 7.77 12.71
CA ALA A 108 1.45 7.35 12.20
C ALA A 108 1.98 8.34 11.16
N GLY A 109 3.26 8.73 11.27
CA GLY A 109 3.92 9.54 10.24
C GLY A 109 3.26 10.91 9.95
N GLY A 110 2.58 11.49 10.94
CA GLY A 110 1.82 12.74 10.79
C GLY A 110 0.41 12.57 10.20
N PHE A 111 -0.04 11.32 10.03
CA PHE A 111 -1.37 10.99 9.57
C PHE A 111 -2.21 10.36 10.67
N THR A 112 -3.46 10.78 10.71
CA THR A 112 -4.55 10.00 11.24
C THR A 112 -4.95 8.97 10.20
N ILE A 113 -4.93 7.68 10.58
CA ILE A 113 -5.34 6.56 9.74
C ILE A 113 -6.53 5.90 10.43
N THR A 114 -7.69 5.91 9.77
CA THR A 114 -8.89 5.22 10.24
C THR A 114 -9.18 4.03 9.35
N THR A 115 -9.39 2.86 9.96
CA THR A 115 -9.86 1.67 9.25
C THR A 115 -11.35 1.84 9.02
N GLU A 116 -11.74 2.25 7.82
CA GLU A 116 -13.14 2.52 7.49
C GLU A 116 -13.92 1.22 7.31
N LYS A 117 -13.35 0.27 6.55
CA LYS A 117 -14.04 -0.97 6.20
C LYS A 117 -13.08 -2.12 6.00
N ILE A 118 -13.48 -3.31 6.44
CA ILE A 118 -12.79 -4.57 6.25
C ILE A 118 -13.71 -5.49 5.47
N VAL A 119 -13.29 -5.81 4.24
CA VAL A 119 -14.06 -6.62 3.31
C VAL A 119 -13.31 -7.93 3.10
N ASP A 120 -13.85 -9.01 3.66
CA ASP A 120 -13.39 -10.35 3.33
C ASP A 120 -13.65 -10.61 1.84
N GLY A 121 -12.67 -11.18 1.16
CA GLY A 121 -12.76 -11.50 -0.25
C GLY A 121 -12.09 -12.83 -0.54
N ARG A 122 -12.58 -13.53 -1.57
CA ARG A 122 -11.88 -14.68 -2.16
C ARG A 122 -11.30 -14.25 -3.50
N PRO A 123 -10.00 -14.44 -3.78
CA PRO A 123 -9.01 -15.11 -2.92
C PRO A 123 -8.40 -14.22 -1.82
N HIS A 124 -8.60 -12.90 -1.87
CA HIS A 124 -7.95 -11.94 -0.97
C HIS A 124 -8.96 -10.96 -0.38
N GLY A 125 -8.82 -10.68 0.91
CA GLY A 125 -9.56 -9.60 1.55
C GLY A 125 -9.01 -8.22 1.21
N ARG A 126 -9.71 -7.19 1.66
CA ARG A 126 -9.42 -5.78 1.39
C ARG A 126 -9.75 -4.92 2.60
N VAL A 127 -8.94 -3.90 2.82
CA VAL A 127 -9.19 -2.88 3.83
C VAL A 127 -9.29 -1.51 3.18
N VAL A 128 -10.25 -0.72 3.60
CA VAL A 128 -10.36 0.69 3.24
C VAL A 128 -9.86 1.53 4.41
N PHE A 129 -8.85 2.34 4.15
CA PHE A 129 -8.30 3.29 5.09
C PHE A 129 -8.70 4.72 4.72
N LEU A 130 -9.09 5.50 5.70
CA LEU A 130 -9.21 6.95 5.58
C LEU A 130 -7.96 7.59 6.18
N PHE A 131 -7.26 8.37 5.37
CA PHE A 131 -6.09 9.13 5.78
C PHE A 131 -6.43 10.60 5.89
N SER A 132 -6.06 11.23 6.99
CA SER A 132 -6.05 12.68 7.14
C SER A 132 -4.70 13.13 7.65
N SER A 133 -4.10 14.16 7.06
CA SER A 133 -2.94 14.80 7.69
C SER A 133 -3.39 15.44 9.00
N ALA A 134 -2.67 15.17 10.08
CA ALA A 134 -2.73 16.05 11.23
C ALA A 134 -2.12 17.38 10.75
N GLY A 135 -2.95 18.40 10.56
CA GLY A 135 -2.46 19.74 10.26
C GLY A 135 -1.39 20.15 11.30
N PRO A 136 -0.53 21.15 11.02
CA PRO A 136 0.44 21.59 12.00
C PRO A 136 -0.30 21.93 13.29
N SER A 137 0.01 21.22 14.38
CA SER A 137 -0.43 21.61 15.72
C SER A 137 0.02 23.06 15.90
N LYS A 138 -0.94 23.99 15.93
CA LYS A 138 -0.64 25.38 16.28
C LYS A 138 -0.08 25.34 17.71
N LEU A 139 1.22 25.63 17.80
CA LEU A 139 1.89 26.07 19.03
C LEU A 139 1.27 27.37 19.52
#